data_AF-A0A364VCV1-F1
#
_entry.id   AF-A0A364VCV1-F1
#
_cell.length_a   1.000
_cell.length_b   1.000
_cell.length_c   1.000
_cell.angle_alpha   90.00
_cell.angle_beta   90.00
_cell.angle_gamma   90.00
#
_symmetry.space_group_name_H-M   'P 1'
#
loop_
_entity.id
_entity.type
_entity.pdbx_description
1 polymer ?
#
loop_
_entity_poly.entity_id
_entity_poly.type
_entity_poly.pdbx_seq_one_letter_code
_entity_poly.pdbx_strand_id
1 'polypeptide(L)'
;MNGQEALAWVSGLLPLEPTVEHHRSGPADGFGVDVALVRVGGEDATSGASAPPETVAFTLDAARIDAGLTTADGSDLRVEFLTVVSGHGPEAAALVTAAAAMTAGDPVAHSPQPGTVLAGLADRLPLAGAGQRPPSARHGLLVPPYLWDRGVPHFHEVTAGGRRSATKTANVEFTHPGRLTVPIQVVMITDAELALLHAEGIDAVQARLVDSGADLNNIWR
;
A
#
# COMPACT_ATOMS: atom_id res chain seq x y z
N MET A 1 9.91 -11.99 -3.72
CA MET A 1 10.35 -11.66 -2.35
C MET A 1 9.60 -12.59 -1.42
N ASN A 2 10.24 -13.19 -0.41
CA ASN A 2 9.50 -13.94 0.61
C ASN A 2 9.02 -13.00 1.74
N GLY A 3 8.03 -13.43 2.53
CA GLY A 3 7.43 -12.56 3.56
C GLY A 3 8.41 -12.09 4.66
N GLN A 4 9.47 -12.85 4.95
CA GLN A 4 10.50 -12.42 5.93
C GLN A 4 11.40 -11.32 5.35
N GLU A 5 11.79 -11.44 4.07
CA GLU A 5 12.53 -10.40 3.34
C GLU A 5 11.70 -9.12 3.22
N ALA A 6 10.41 -9.27 2.91
CA ALA A 6 9.45 -8.17 2.84
C ALA A 6 9.34 -7.45 4.18
N LEU A 7 9.15 -8.19 5.27
CA LEU A 7 9.06 -7.62 6.61
C LEU A 7 10.35 -6.89 7.00
N ALA A 8 11.52 -7.47 6.71
CA ALA A 8 12.80 -6.83 7.01
C ALA A 8 12.99 -5.53 6.22
N TRP A 9 12.59 -5.52 4.94
CA TRP A 9 12.60 -4.32 4.11
C TRP A 9 11.64 -3.26 4.64
N VAL A 10 10.38 -3.61 4.85
CA VAL A 10 9.31 -2.71 5.31
C VAL A 10 9.61 -2.14 6.71
N SER A 11 10.15 -2.95 7.63
CA SER A 11 10.51 -2.47 8.98
C SER A 11 11.62 -1.40 8.94
N GLY A 12 12.48 -1.41 7.91
CA GLY A 12 13.46 -0.36 7.68
C GLY A 12 12.88 0.93 7.07
N LEU A 13 11.65 0.88 6.56
CA LEU A 13 10.95 2.01 5.93
C LEU A 13 9.93 2.69 6.85
N LEU A 14 9.35 1.93 7.78
CA LEU A 14 8.31 2.39 8.68
C LEU A 14 8.90 3.11 9.90
N PRO A 15 8.18 4.10 10.47
CA PRO A 15 8.71 4.92 11.57
C PRO A 15 8.76 4.17 12.91
N LEU A 16 8.04 3.06 13.05
CA LEU A 16 7.96 2.23 14.25
C LEU A 16 7.99 0.76 13.85
N GLU A 17 8.24 -0.12 14.82
CA GLU A 17 8.18 -1.57 14.62
C GLU A 17 6.75 -1.99 14.23
N PRO A 18 6.56 -2.67 13.08
CA PRO A 18 5.23 -3.09 12.66
C PRO A 18 4.74 -4.32 13.41
N THR A 19 3.42 -4.39 13.62
CA THR A 19 2.74 -5.66 13.88
C THR A 19 2.34 -6.29 12.56
N VAL A 20 2.43 -7.62 12.45
CA VAL A 20 2.02 -8.35 11.24
C VAL A 20 0.72 -9.10 11.48
N GLU A 21 -0.26 -8.85 10.62
CA GLU A 21 -1.57 -9.49 10.65
C GLU A 21 -1.87 -10.13 9.29
N HIS A 22 -2.52 -11.29 9.31
CA HIS A 22 -2.99 -11.95 8.08
C HIS A 22 -4.43 -11.52 7.79
N HIS A 23 -4.65 -10.87 6.65
CA HIS A 23 -5.95 -10.37 6.23
C HIS A 23 -6.49 -11.14 5.04
N ARG A 24 -7.82 -11.21 4.89
CA ARG A 24 -8.50 -11.82 3.74
C ARG A 24 -9.59 -10.92 3.21
N SER A 25 -9.74 -10.88 1.88
CA SER A 25 -10.88 -10.24 1.23
C SER A 25 -12.07 -11.20 1.16
N GLY A 26 -13.24 -10.80 1.68
CA GLY A 26 -14.47 -11.58 1.52
C GLY A 26 -14.53 -12.87 2.38
N PRO A 27 -15.13 -13.97 1.88
CA PRO A 27 -15.27 -15.22 2.64
C PRO A 27 -13.92 -15.90 2.95
N ALA A 28 -13.95 -16.95 3.77
CA ALA A 28 -12.75 -17.58 4.35
C ALA A 28 -11.72 -18.11 3.33
N ASP A 29 -12.14 -18.40 2.10
CA ASP A 29 -11.33 -18.86 0.97
C ASP A 29 -10.88 -17.72 0.03
N GLY A 30 -11.24 -16.47 0.35
CA GLY A 30 -10.84 -15.30 -0.42
C GLY A 30 -9.33 -15.03 -0.39
N PHE A 31 -8.90 -14.13 -1.28
CA PHE A 31 -7.50 -13.71 -1.39
C PHE A 31 -6.99 -13.22 -0.03
N GLY A 32 -5.89 -13.80 0.45
CA GLY A 32 -5.31 -13.48 1.75
C GLY A 32 -3.90 -12.94 1.63
N VAL A 33 -3.57 -11.89 2.38
CA VAL A 33 -2.30 -11.17 2.30
C VAL A 33 -1.80 -10.89 3.73
N ASP A 34 -0.49 -10.96 3.94
CA ASP A 34 0.12 -10.52 5.19
C ASP A 34 0.32 -9.00 5.12
N VAL A 35 -0.05 -8.30 6.19
CA VAL A 35 -0.01 -6.84 6.27
C VAL A 35 0.80 -6.43 7.50
N ALA A 36 1.83 -5.62 7.28
CA ALA A 36 2.51 -4.87 8.33
C ALA A 36 1.71 -3.61 8.68
N LEU A 37 1.51 -3.39 9.97
CA LEU A 37 0.72 -2.30 10.54
C LEU A 37 1.55 -1.48 11.52
N VAL A 38 1.51 -0.16 11.35
CA VAL A 38 2.10 0.80 12.29
C VAL A 38 1.06 1.84 12.65
N ARG A 39 0.85 2.04 13.96
CA ARG A 39 0.01 3.10 14.50
C ARG A 39 0.91 4.28 14.90
N VAL A 40 0.68 5.44 14.31
CA VAL A 40 1.39 6.70 14.62
C VAL A 40 0.43 7.72 15.21
N GLY A 41 0.97 8.71 15.92
CA GLY A 41 0.18 9.76 16.56
C GLY A 41 -0.79 9.27 17.65
N GLY A 42 -1.66 10.16 18.12
CA GLY A 42 -2.58 9.89 19.23
C GLY A 42 -1.95 10.04 20.62
N GLU A 43 -2.72 9.70 21.67
CA GLU A 43 -2.36 9.93 23.08
C GLU A 43 -1.11 9.17 23.55
N ASP A 44 -0.65 8.18 22.80
CA ASP A 44 0.58 7.42 23.05
C ASP A 44 1.86 8.05 22.47
N ALA A 45 1.76 9.20 21.77
CA ALA A 45 2.93 9.90 21.25
C ALA A 45 3.69 10.60 22.39
N THR A 46 4.82 10.02 22.79
CA THR A 46 5.74 10.51 23.85
C THR A 46 6.36 11.90 23.60
N SER A 47 6.00 12.59 22.52
CA SER A 47 6.40 13.96 22.21
C SER A 47 5.19 14.89 22.33
N GLY A 48 5.26 15.91 23.20
CA GLY A 48 4.16 16.81 23.61
C GLY A 48 3.46 17.68 22.54
N ALA A 49 3.43 17.25 21.28
CA ALA A 49 2.44 17.65 20.28
C ALA A 49 1.66 16.38 19.87
N SER A 50 0.36 16.33 20.16
CA SER A 50 -0.50 15.22 19.73
C SER A 50 -0.71 15.32 18.22
N ALA A 51 0.12 14.61 17.45
CA ALA A 51 -0.16 14.37 16.04
C ALA A 51 -1.47 13.58 15.94
N PRO A 52 -2.32 13.83 14.93
CA PRO A 52 -3.55 13.06 14.74
C PRO A 52 -3.21 11.57 14.66
N PRO A 53 -4.03 10.68 15.25
CA PRO A 53 -3.79 9.25 15.15
C PRO A 53 -3.93 8.81 13.69
N GLU A 54 -3.02 7.97 13.22
CA GLU A 54 -3.07 7.36 11.89
C GLU A 54 -2.56 5.92 11.95
N THR A 55 -3.04 5.10 11.00
CA THR A 55 -2.55 3.74 10.77
C THR A 55 -1.94 3.66 9.38
N VAL A 56 -0.68 3.24 9.33
CA VAL A 56 0.02 2.85 8.12
C VAL A 56 -0.13 1.34 7.93
N ALA A 57 -0.61 0.91 6.77
CA ALA A 57 -0.71 -0.50 6.40
C ALA A 57 0.08 -0.77 5.13
N PHE A 58 0.85 -1.87 5.12
CA PHE A 58 1.76 -2.22 4.03
C PHE A 58 1.73 -3.73 3.79
N THR A 59 1.47 -4.18 2.56
CA THR A 59 1.43 -5.63 2.24
C THR A 59 2.83 -6.23 2.17
N LEU A 60 2.97 -7.48 2.61
CA LEU A 60 4.26 -8.18 2.69
C LEU A 60 4.42 -9.27 1.63
N ASP A 61 3.34 -9.64 0.96
CA ASP A 61 3.32 -10.74 0.02
C ASP A 61 2.37 -10.50 -1.18
N ALA A 62 1.95 -9.25 -1.43
CA ALA A 62 1.16 -8.90 -2.61
C ALA A 62 2.02 -8.89 -3.89
N ALA A 63 3.34 -8.73 -3.78
CA ALA A 63 4.29 -8.81 -4.90
C ALA A 63 4.23 -10.15 -5.67
N ARG A 64 3.60 -11.19 -5.12
CA ARG A 64 3.34 -12.44 -5.84
C ARG A 64 2.33 -12.29 -6.99
N ILE A 65 1.52 -11.23 -6.99
CA ILE A 65 0.56 -10.97 -8.05
C ILE A 65 1.34 -10.62 -9.31
N ASP A 66 1.11 -11.37 -10.39
CA ASP A 66 1.74 -11.09 -11.67
C ASP A 66 0.86 -10.14 -12.49
N ALA A 67 1.31 -8.89 -12.60
CA ALA A 67 0.67 -7.86 -13.41
C ALA A 67 1.40 -7.57 -14.72
N GLY A 68 2.41 -8.38 -15.08
CA GLY A 68 3.18 -8.22 -16.31
C GLY A 68 3.96 -6.90 -16.40
N LEU A 69 4.26 -6.27 -15.27
CA LEU A 69 4.99 -5.00 -15.23
C LEU A 69 6.47 -5.24 -15.46
N THR A 70 7.09 -4.36 -16.24
CA THR A 70 8.53 -4.35 -16.46
C THR A 70 9.07 -2.95 -16.33
N THR A 71 10.29 -2.84 -15.80
CA THR A 71 11.04 -1.58 -15.82
C THR A 71 11.59 -1.32 -17.22
N ALA A 72 12.09 -0.10 -17.45
CA ALA A 72 12.65 0.28 -18.75
C ALA A 72 13.85 -0.57 -19.20
N ASP A 73 14.58 -1.19 -18.27
CA ASP A 73 15.70 -2.09 -18.56
C ASP A 73 15.28 -3.56 -18.78
N GLY A 74 13.98 -3.84 -18.70
CA GLY A 74 13.41 -5.18 -18.89
C GLY A 74 13.33 -6.02 -17.62
N SER A 75 13.73 -5.50 -16.46
CA SER A 75 13.54 -6.18 -15.17
C SER A 75 12.06 -6.32 -14.82
N ASP A 76 11.69 -7.48 -14.28
CA ASP A 76 10.34 -7.79 -13.77
C ASP A 76 10.02 -6.90 -12.56
N LEU A 77 8.90 -6.19 -12.62
CA LEU A 77 8.47 -5.23 -11.61
C LEU A 77 7.30 -5.80 -10.82
N ARG A 78 7.48 -5.93 -9.52
CA ARG A 78 6.48 -6.37 -8.56
C ARG A 78 6.08 -5.22 -7.65
N VAL A 79 4.88 -5.32 -7.08
CA VAL A 79 4.29 -4.21 -6.34
C VAL A 79 3.73 -4.69 -5.01
N GLU A 80 4.03 -3.93 -3.96
CA GLU A 80 3.33 -4.01 -2.67
C GLU A 80 2.40 -2.80 -2.52
N PHE A 81 1.29 -2.98 -1.81
CA PHE A 81 0.32 -1.92 -1.55
C PHE A 81 0.56 -1.30 -0.18
N LEU A 82 0.42 0.02 -0.13
CA LEU A 82 0.56 0.83 1.06
C LEU A 82 -0.65 1.77 1.19
N THR A 83 -1.12 2.04 2.40
CA THR A 83 -2.04 3.15 2.65
C THR A 83 -1.80 3.75 4.02
N VAL A 84 -2.29 4.98 4.21
CA VAL A 84 -2.34 5.68 5.49
C VAL A 84 -3.78 6.11 5.71
N VAL A 85 -4.35 5.77 6.86
CA VAL A 85 -5.73 6.11 7.22
C VAL A 85 -5.75 6.78 8.59
N SER A 86 -6.53 7.86 8.74
CA SER A 86 -6.74 8.53 10.01
C SER A 86 -7.43 7.59 11.02
N GLY A 87 -6.97 7.64 12.26
CA GLY A 87 -7.40 6.76 13.34
C GLY A 87 -6.60 5.46 13.42
N HIS A 88 -6.91 4.66 14.45
CA HIS A 88 -6.28 3.35 14.72
C HIS A 88 -7.19 2.16 14.39
N GLY A 89 -8.17 2.37 13.53
CA GLY A 89 -9.14 1.36 13.10
C GLY A 89 -8.56 0.35 12.09
N PRO A 90 -9.33 -0.70 11.75
CA PRO A 90 -8.90 -1.78 10.86
C PRO A 90 -8.90 -1.40 9.37
N GLU A 91 -9.38 -0.21 9.01
CA GLU A 91 -9.67 0.17 7.63
C GLU A 91 -8.43 0.22 6.74
N ALA A 92 -7.28 0.65 7.27
CA ALA A 92 -6.02 0.69 6.52
C ALA A 92 -5.63 -0.71 5.99
N ALA A 93 -5.67 -1.72 6.86
CA ALA A 93 -5.35 -3.10 6.49
C ALA A 93 -6.37 -3.67 5.50
N ALA A 94 -7.65 -3.39 5.73
CA ALA A 94 -8.73 -3.82 4.85
C ALA A 94 -8.61 -3.22 3.44
N LEU A 95 -8.19 -1.96 3.32
CA LEU A 95 -8.02 -1.26 2.05
C LEU A 95 -6.92 -1.87 1.19
N VAL A 96 -5.72 -2.07 1.75
CA VAL A 96 -4.61 -2.68 0.99
C VAL A 96 -4.90 -4.13 0.64
N THR A 97 -5.62 -4.85 1.51
CA THR A 97 -6.09 -6.22 1.23
C THR A 97 -7.09 -6.25 0.08
N ALA A 98 -8.08 -5.36 0.09
CA ALA A 98 -9.07 -5.26 -0.96
C ALA A 98 -8.44 -4.83 -2.30
N ALA A 99 -7.47 -3.93 -2.27
CA ALA A 99 -6.74 -3.49 -3.45
C ALA A 99 -5.96 -4.65 -4.08
N ALA A 100 -5.18 -5.37 -3.26
CA ALA A 100 -4.47 -6.57 -3.70
C ALA A 100 -5.42 -7.64 -4.26
N ALA A 101 -6.59 -7.84 -3.64
CA ALA A 101 -7.59 -8.78 -4.13
C ALA A 101 -8.22 -8.36 -5.47
N MET A 102 -8.49 -7.07 -5.68
CA MET A 102 -8.97 -6.55 -6.96
C MET A 102 -7.93 -6.77 -8.07
N THR A 103 -6.68 -6.41 -7.81
CA THR A 103 -5.57 -6.64 -8.75
C THR A 103 -5.35 -8.12 -9.02
N ALA A 104 -5.44 -9.00 -8.01
CA ALA A 104 -5.30 -10.44 -8.22
C ALA A 104 -6.45 -11.04 -9.06
N GLY A 105 -7.66 -10.47 -8.96
CA GLY A 105 -8.82 -10.92 -9.73
C GLY A 105 -8.77 -10.52 -11.21
N ASP A 106 -8.24 -9.34 -11.52
CA ASP A 106 -8.02 -8.87 -12.90
C ASP A 106 -6.78 -7.96 -12.97
N PRO A 107 -5.58 -8.53 -13.11
CA PRO A 107 -4.33 -7.77 -13.07
C PRO A 107 -4.12 -6.90 -14.32
N VAL A 108 -4.91 -7.13 -15.39
CA VAL A 108 -4.87 -6.29 -16.59
C VAL A 108 -5.72 -5.04 -16.39
N ALA A 109 -6.97 -5.20 -15.92
CA ALA A 109 -7.85 -4.07 -15.66
C ALA A 109 -7.46 -3.26 -14.41
N HIS A 110 -6.86 -3.92 -13.42
CA HIS A 110 -6.46 -3.35 -12.14
C HIS A 110 -4.95 -3.42 -11.93
N SER A 111 -4.19 -3.24 -13.01
CA SER A 111 -2.73 -3.24 -12.99
C SER A 111 -2.21 -2.23 -11.95
N PRO A 112 -1.30 -2.62 -11.04
CA PRO A 112 -0.89 -1.82 -9.90
C PRO A 112 0.11 -0.74 -10.32
N GLN A 113 -0.35 0.24 -11.09
CA GLN A 113 0.42 1.34 -11.64
C GLN A 113 -0.17 2.69 -11.21
N PRO A 114 0.64 3.75 -11.11
CA PRO A 114 0.15 5.10 -10.88
C PRO A 114 -0.94 5.49 -11.87
N GLY A 115 -2.04 6.05 -11.36
CA GLY A 115 -3.21 6.45 -12.14
C GLY A 115 -4.28 5.37 -12.28
N THR A 116 -4.01 4.11 -11.92
CA THR A 116 -5.03 3.07 -11.93
C THR A 116 -6.11 3.35 -10.88
N VAL A 117 -7.37 3.24 -11.30
CA VAL A 117 -8.54 3.39 -10.43
C VAL A 117 -9.10 2.02 -10.03
N LEU A 118 -9.25 1.81 -8.72
CA LEU A 118 -9.94 0.69 -8.10
C LEU A 118 -11.35 1.13 -7.71
N ALA A 119 -12.27 1.09 -8.67
CA ALA A 119 -13.61 1.61 -8.46
C ALA A 119 -14.42 0.75 -7.48
N GLY A 120 -15.07 1.38 -6.49
CA GLY A 120 -15.87 0.67 -5.48
C GLY A 120 -15.01 -0.11 -4.48
N LEU A 121 -13.75 0.29 -4.28
CA LEU A 121 -12.86 -0.35 -3.32
C LEU A 121 -13.48 -0.40 -1.91
N ALA A 122 -14.15 0.67 -1.48
CA ALA A 122 -14.84 0.74 -0.18
C ALA A 122 -15.93 -0.33 0.00
N ASP A 123 -16.53 -0.83 -1.09
CA ASP A 123 -17.58 -1.86 -1.05
C ASP A 123 -17.03 -3.24 -0.71
N ARG A 124 -15.69 -3.39 -0.70
CA ARG A 124 -14.98 -4.64 -0.41
C ARG A 124 -14.52 -4.72 1.05
N LEU A 125 -14.68 -3.65 1.82
CA LEU A 125 -14.23 -3.62 3.21
C LEU A 125 -15.22 -4.42 4.08
N PRO A 126 -14.73 -5.24 5.02
CA PRO A 126 -15.58 -5.82 6.04
C PRO A 126 -16.06 -4.68 6.95
N LEU A 127 -17.29 -4.20 6.74
CA LEU A 127 -17.89 -3.20 7.63
C LEU A 127 -18.08 -3.83 9.01
N ALA A 128 -17.24 -3.44 9.97
CA ALA A 128 -17.30 -3.94 11.33
C ALA A 128 -18.51 -3.34 12.07
N GLY A 129 -19.57 -4.13 12.19
CA GLY A 129 -20.72 -3.84 13.05
C GLY A 129 -21.87 -3.09 12.37
N ALA A 130 -23.09 -3.51 12.70
CA ALA A 130 -24.32 -2.86 12.28
C ALA A 130 -24.40 -1.44 12.86
N GLY A 131 -23.94 -0.43 12.11
CA GLY A 131 -24.03 0.97 12.51
C GLY A 131 -22.97 1.90 11.92
N GLN A 132 -21.85 1.37 11.41
CA GLN A 132 -20.85 2.21 10.73
C GLN A 132 -21.26 2.46 9.28
N ARG A 133 -21.26 3.73 8.89
CA ARG A 133 -21.52 4.14 7.51
C ARG A 133 -20.28 3.82 6.67
N PRO A 134 -20.43 3.30 5.43
CA PRO A 134 -19.28 3.08 4.57
C PRO A 134 -18.51 4.40 4.35
N PRO A 135 -17.18 4.32 4.09
CA PRO A 135 -16.39 5.48 3.71
C PRO A 135 -17.05 6.28 2.58
N SER A 136 -17.04 7.61 2.69
CA SER A 136 -17.52 8.52 1.65
C SER A 136 -16.53 8.63 0.49
N ALA A 137 -15.24 8.47 0.77
CA ALA A 137 -14.23 8.20 -0.25
C ALA A 137 -14.34 6.71 -0.64
N ARG A 138 -14.97 6.43 -1.78
CA ARG A 138 -15.43 5.08 -2.16
C ARG A 138 -14.48 4.32 -3.09
N HIS A 139 -13.63 5.00 -3.83
CA HIS A 139 -12.76 4.41 -4.85
C HIS A 139 -11.30 4.51 -4.42
N GLY A 140 -10.47 3.55 -4.79
CA GLY A 140 -9.02 3.66 -4.64
C GLY A 140 -8.42 4.29 -5.90
N LEU A 141 -7.48 5.21 -5.71
CA LEU A 141 -6.58 5.69 -6.75
C LEU A 141 -5.16 5.28 -6.36
N LEU A 142 -4.49 4.59 -7.27
CA LEU A 142 -3.10 4.19 -7.08
C LEU A 142 -2.18 5.36 -7.44
N VAL A 143 -1.33 5.77 -6.51
CA VAL A 143 -0.39 6.89 -6.68
C VAL A 143 1.01 6.48 -6.24
N PRO A 144 2.06 7.16 -6.73
CA PRO A 144 3.38 7.04 -6.16
C PRO A 144 3.34 7.48 -4.68
N PRO A 145 3.88 6.69 -3.74
CA PRO A 145 3.94 7.10 -2.34
C PRO A 145 4.75 8.39 -2.15
N TYR A 146 4.26 9.28 -1.29
CA TYR A 146 4.92 10.55 -0.94
C TYR A 146 5.39 10.59 0.52
N LEU A 147 5.57 9.42 1.15
CA LEU A 147 5.95 9.29 2.57
C LEU A 147 7.45 9.53 2.85
N TRP A 148 8.31 9.50 1.83
CA TRP A 148 9.75 9.56 1.99
C TRP A 148 10.38 10.67 1.16
N ASP A 149 11.25 11.48 1.78
CA ASP A 149 11.93 12.62 1.14
C ASP A 149 12.86 12.23 -0.01
N ARG A 150 13.33 10.97 -0.02
CA ARG A 150 14.23 10.44 -1.06
C ARG A 150 13.50 9.74 -2.21
N GLY A 151 12.18 9.91 -2.28
CA GLY A 151 11.33 9.25 -3.27
C GLY A 151 10.94 7.84 -2.87
N VAL A 152 10.28 7.14 -3.80
CA VAL A 152 9.74 5.80 -3.59
C VAL A 152 10.88 4.79 -3.37
N PRO A 153 10.91 4.04 -2.26
CA PRO A 153 11.93 3.04 -2.00
C PRO A 153 11.74 1.86 -2.95
N HIS A 154 12.86 1.26 -3.36
CA HIS A 154 12.87 0.09 -4.22
C HIS A 154 13.57 -1.05 -3.50
N PHE A 155 13.02 -2.26 -3.60
CA PHE A 155 13.69 -3.47 -3.15
C PHE A 155 14.15 -4.28 -4.36
N HIS A 156 15.45 -4.46 -4.46
CA HIS A 156 16.02 -5.43 -5.40
C HIS A 156 16.04 -6.79 -4.71
N GLU A 157 15.36 -7.78 -5.28
CA GLU A 157 15.35 -9.12 -4.68
C GLU A 157 16.75 -9.75 -4.77
N VAL A 158 17.39 -9.93 -3.61
CA VAL A 158 18.73 -10.53 -3.46
C VAL A 158 18.65 -11.82 -2.64
N THR A 159 19.48 -12.82 -2.96
CA THR A 159 19.55 -14.06 -2.17
C THR A 159 20.29 -13.81 -0.87
N ALA A 160 19.63 -14.04 0.27
CA ALA A 160 20.34 -14.44 1.48
C ALA A 160 20.62 -15.95 1.41
N GLY A 161 21.65 -16.33 0.64
CA GLY A 161 22.04 -17.73 0.43
C GLY A 161 23.52 -17.98 0.69
N GLY A 162 23.94 -18.00 1.96
CA GLY A 162 25.30 -18.42 2.29
C GLY A 162 25.59 -18.36 3.78
N ARG A 163 25.90 -19.52 4.39
CA ARG A 163 26.45 -19.64 5.75
C ARG A 163 27.49 -18.55 6.01
N ARG A 164 27.43 -17.96 7.21
CA ARG A 164 28.46 -17.06 7.77
C ARG A 164 29.86 -17.54 7.39
N SER A 165 30.57 -16.75 6.59
CA SER A 165 32.03 -16.83 6.49
C SER A 165 32.58 -15.44 6.75
N ALA A 166 33.43 -15.36 7.78
CA ALA A 166 34.03 -14.14 8.25
C ALA A 166 35.18 -13.71 7.33
N THR A 167 34.92 -13.27 6.09
CA THR A 167 35.92 -12.54 5.31
C THR A 167 35.28 -11.61 4.29
N LYS A 168 35.81 -10.38 4.30
CA LYS A 168 35.59 -9.22 3.44
C LYS A 168 35.33 -9.54 1.95
N THR A 169 34.55 -8.64 1.33
CA THR A 169 34.16 -8.53 -0.10
C THR A 169 32.98 -9.42 -0.52
N ALA A 170 31.75 -8.95 -0.26
CA ALA A 170 30.54 -9.60 -0.74
C ALA A 170 30.33 -9.29 -2.23
N ASN A 171 30.64 -10.24 -3.10
CA ASN A 171 30.06 -10.28 -4.44
C ASN A 171 28.57 -10.61 -4.28
N VAL A 172 27.71 -9.75 -4.81
CA VAL A 172 26.25 -9.88 -4.75
C VAL A 172 25.82 -10.94 -5.78
N GLU A 173 25.13 -11.99 -5.36
CA GLU A 173 24.60 -13.03 -6.24
C GLU A 173 23.07 -13.20 -6.04
N PHE A 174 22.33 -13.20 -7.14
CA PHE A 174 20.89 -12.87 -7.21
C PHE A 174 19.96 -14.09 -7.09
N THR A 175 18.84 -13.99 -6.34
CA THR A 175 17.82 -15.05 -6.21
C THR A 175 16.98 -15.13 -7.47
N HIS A 176 16.69 -13.95 -8.03
CA HIS A 176 16.11 -13.71 -9.34
C HIS A 176 16.78 -12.43 -9.87
N PRO A 177 17.89 -12.54 -10.61
CA PRO A 177 18.51 -11.35 -11.20
C PRO A 177 17.47 -10.62 -12.05
N GLY A 178 17.23 -9.34 -11.75
CA GLY A 178 16.28 -8.50 -12.47
C GLY A 178 14.84 -8.51 -11.93
N ARG A 179 14.62 -8.71 -10.62
CA ARG A 179 13.34 -8.41 -9.97
C ARG A 179 13.42 -7.19 -9.07
N LEU A 180 12.52 -6.24 -9.32
CA LEU A 180 12.36 -5.01 -8.55
C LEU A 180 10.99 -5.02 -7.88
N THR A 181 10.93 -4.77 -6.59
CA THR A 181 9.66 -4.57 -5.86
C THR A 181 9.56 -3.11 -5.41
N VAL A 182 8.41 -2.50 -5.64
CA VAL A 182 8.12 -1.11 -5.25
C VAL A 182 6.80 -1.01 -4.49
N PRO A 183 6.64 -0.08 -3.55
CA PRO A 183 5.34 0.24 -3.00
C PRO A 183 4.52 1.13 -3.95
N ILE A 184 3.22 0.91 -3.96
CA ILE A 184 2.23 1.83 -4.50
C ILE A 184 1.24 2.23 -3.41
N GLN A 185 0.93 3.53 -3.34
CA GLN A 185 0.01 4.03 -2.33
C GLN A 185 -1.43 3.99 -2.85
N VAL A 186 -2.32 3.42 -2.04
CA VAL A 186 -3.77 3.47 -2.23
C VAL A 186 -4.28 4.73 -1.52
N VAL A 187 -4.77 5.69 -2.29
CA VAL A 187 -5.46 6.89 -1.78
C VAL A 187 -6.95 6.75 -2.11
N MET A 188 -7.82 6.95 -1.11
CA MET A 188 -9.25 6.90 -1.35
C MET A 188 -9.74 8.21 -1.97
N ILE A 189 -10.62 8.13 -2.98
CA ILE A 189 -11.28 9.26 -3.65
C ILE A 189 -12.81 9.11 -3.63
N THR A 190 -13.52 10.23 -3.59
CA THR A 190 -14.99 10.30 -3.58
C THR A 190 -15.58 10.06 -4.97
N ASP A 191 -16.90 9.83 -5.06
CA ASP A 191 -17.59 9.72 -6.36
C ASP A 191 -17.43 11.01 -7.18
N ALA A 192 -17.40 12.19 -6.53
CA ALA A 192 -17.22 13.48 -7.18
C ALA A 192 -15.80 13.67 -7.73
N GLU A 193 -14.79 13.24 -6.97
CA GLU A 193 -13.39 13.25 -7.41
C GLU A 193 -13.16 12.25 -8.55
N LEU A 194 -13.79 11.08 -8.53
CA LEU A 194 -13.74 10.13 -9.65
C LEU A 194 -14.42 10.70 -10.92
N ALA A 195 -15.57 11.37 -10.76
CA ALA A 195 -16.22 12.03 -11.89
C ALA A 195 -15.33 13.12 -12.50
N LEU A 196 -14.65 13.90 -11.65
CA LEU A 196 -13.68 14.91 -12.09
C LEU A 196 -12.47 14.26 -12.77
N LEU A 197 -11.95 13.16 -12.24
CA LEU A 197 -10.85 12.39 -12.84
C LEU A 197 -11.19 11.96 -14.27
N HIS A 198 -12.41 11.45 -14.48
CA HIS A 198 -12.86 11.02 -15.80
C HIS A 198 -13.12 12.19 -16.77
N ALA A 199 -13.58 13.34 -16.25
CA ALA A 199 -13.91 14.49 -17.08
C ALA A 199 -12.67 15.32 -17.47
N GLU A 200 -11.74 15.51 -16.54
CA GLU A 200 -10.67 16.51 -16.63
C GLU A 200 -9.27 15.96 -16.34
N GLY A 201 -9.16 14.71 -15.88
CA GLY A 201 -7.87 14.05 -15.61
C GLY A 201 -7.32 14.29 -14.20
N ILE A 202 -6.14 13.73 -13.95
CA ILE A 202 -5.53 13.67 -12.60
C ILE A 202 -5.13 15.04 -12.07
N ASP A 203 -4.65 15.93 -12.94
CA ASP A 203 -4.21 17.27 -12.56
C ASP A 203 -5.36 18.09 -11.97
N ALA A 204 -6.57 17.95 -12.52
CA ALA A 204 -7.77 18.62 -12.03
C ALA A 204 -8.18 18.12 -10.63
N VAL A 205 -8.06 16.80 -10.39
CA VAL A 205 -8.31 16.21 -9.07
C VAL A 205 -7.28 16.71 -8.06
N GLN A 206 -5.99 16.73 -8.42
CA GLN A 206 -4.93 17.24 -7.56
C GLN A 206 -5.15 18.71 -7.20
N ALA A 207 -5.45 19.57 -8.18
CA ALA A 207 -5.78 20.97 -7.93
C ALA A 207 -6.97 21.10 -6.98
N ARG A 208 -8.03 20.33 -7.19
CA ARG A 208 -9.22 20.34 -6.31
C ARG A 208 -8.89 19.93 -4.88
N LEU A 209 -8.08 18.89 -4.68
CA LEU A 209 -7.70 18.40 -3.36
C LEU A 209 -6.85 19.42 -2.59
N VAL A 210 -5.96 20.12 -3.30
CA VAL A 210 -5.15 21.20 -2.73
C VAL A 210 -6.03 22.39 -2.35
N ASP A 211 -6.91 22.84 -3.26
CA ASP A 211 -7.79 23.99 -3.03
C ASP A 211 -8.75 23.78 -1.86
N SER A 212 -9.24 22.56 -1.66
CA SER A 212 -10.14 22.23 -0.55
C SER A 212 -9.42 21.93 0.77
N GLY A 213 -8.09 21.78 0.74
CA GLY A 213 -7.33 21.29 1.90
C GLY A 213 -7.77 19.91 2.35
N ALA A 214 -8.13 19.03 1.40
CA ALA A 214 -8.65 17.70 1.71
C ALA A 214 -7.61 16.83 2.41
N ASP A 215 -8.00 16.25 3.55
CA ASP A 215 -7.21 15.22 4.21
C ASP A 215 -7.41 13.87 3.49
N LEU A 216 -6.38 13.43 2.77
CA LEU A 216 -6.40 12.18 2.01
C LEU A 216 -6.41 10.93 2.89
N ASN A 217 -5.95 11.05 4.15
CA ASN A 217 -5.93 9.96 5.11
C ASN A 217 -7.32 9.79 5.77
N ASN A 218 -8.15 10.84 5.74
CA ASN A 218 -9.55 10.77 6.17
C ASN A 218 -10.45 10.20 5.06
N ILE A 219 -10.78 8.92 5.18
CA ILE A 219 -11.65 8.21 4.22
C ILE A 219 -13.15 8.53 4.39
N TRP A 220 -13.53 9.30 5.42
CA TRP A 220 -14.90 9.75 5.68
C TRP A 220 -15.13 11.23 5.31
N ARG A 221 -14.22 11.84 4.55
CA ARG A 221 -14.33 13.24 4.09
C ARG A 221 -15.49 13.49 3.12
#